data_AF-A0A0C9Z4U4-F1
#
_entry.id   AF-A0A0C9Z4U4-F1
#
_cell.length_a   1.000
_cell.length_b   1.000
_cell.length_c   1.000
_cell.angle_alpha   90.00
_cell.angle_beta   90.00
_cell.angle_gamma   90.00
#
_symmetry.space_group_name_H-M   'P 1'
#
loop_
_entity.id
_entity.type
_entity.pdbx_description
1 polymer ?
#
loop_
_entity_poly.entity_id
_entity_poly.type
_entity_poly.pdbx_seq_one_letter_code
_entity_poly.pdbx_strand_id
1 'polypeptide(L)' 'MTNWSGEFAKCAPTVKMISYKGNFAHRRNLQGDLRMGQFQVLLTTYEYIIKDRPILSKLKWVHMIIGEWV' A
#
# COMPACT_ATOMS: atom_id res chain seq x y z
N MET A 1 -6.62 10.06 -2.67
CA MET A 1 -6.47 8.57 -2.68
C MET A 1 -7.78 7.80 -2.80
N THR A 2 -8.95 8.39 -2.50
CA THR A 2 -10.25 7.70 -2.42
C THR A 2 -10.75 7.11 -3.75
N ASN A 3 -10.35 7.68 -4.89
CA ASN A 3 -10.76 7.17 -6.20
C ASN A 3 -10.14 5.81 -6.54
N TRP A 4 -8.82 5.63 -6.34
CA TRP A 4 -8.13 4.39 -6.72
C TRP A 4 -8.68 3.15 -6.02
N SER A 5 -8.99 3.24 -4.72
CA SER A 5 -9.60 2.12 -3.99
C SER A 5 -10.97 1.72 -4.55
N GLY A 6 -11.77 2.69 -5.02
CA GLY A 6 -13.08 2.44 -5.61
C GLY A 6 -13.00 1.88 -7.02
N GLU A 7 -12.07 2.39 -7.83
CA GLU A 7 -11.79 1.89 -9.18
C GLU A 7 -11.32 0.42 -9.15
N PHE A 8 -10.41 0.06 -8.23
CA PHE A 8 -9.97 -1.32 -8.08
C PHE A 8 -11.10 -2.26 -7.66
N ALA A 9 -11.99 -1.81 -6.77
CA ALA A 9 -13.14 -2.62 -6.36
C ALA A 9 -14.12 -2.89 -7.52
N LYS A 10 -14.27 -1.95 -8.45
CA LYS A 10 -15.14 -2.10 -9.63
C LYS A 10 -14.48 -2.92 -10.74
N CYS A 11 -13.21 -2.64 -11.04
CA CYS A 11 -12.51 -3.19 -12.19
C CYS A 11 -11.84 -4.54 -11.89
N ALA A 12 -11.50 -4.83 -10.64
CA ALA A 12 -10.76 -6.04 -10.25
C ALA A 12 -11.07 -6.46 -8.79
N PRO A 13 -12.29 -6.97 -8.50
CA PRO A 13 -12.73 -7.27 -7.13
C PRO A 13 -11.93 -8.40 -6.45
N THR A 14 -11.24 -9.23 -7.22
CA THR A 14 -10.40 -10.32 -6.69
C THR A 14 -9.01 -9.85 -6.26
N VAL A 15 -8.64 -8.62 -6.58
CA VAL A 15 -7.33 -8.05 -6.23
C VAL A 15 -7.36 -7.51 -4.80
N LYS A 16 -6.60 -8.16 -3.91
CA LYS A 16 -6.31 -7.74 -2.55
C LYS A 16 -5.41 -6.51 -2.56
N MET A 17 -6.05 -5.36 -2.44
CA MET A 17 -5.40 -4.06 -2.28
C MET A 17 -5.32 -3.68 -0.81
N ILE A 18 -4.15 -3.20 -0.36
CA ILE A 18 -3.96 -2.59 0.95
C ILE A 18 -3.77 -1.08 0.78
N SER A 19 -4.60 -0.28 1.46
CA SER A 19 -4.42 1.17 1.55
C SER A 19 -3.60 1.48 2.80
N TYR A 20 -2.34 1.84 2.61
CA TYR A 20 -1.41 2.14 3.68
C TYR A 20 -1.58 3.59 4.14
N LYS A 21 -2.48 3.79 5.10
CA LYS A 21 -2.85 5.11 5.63
C LYS A 21 -3.27 5.01 7.10
N GLY A 22 -3.46 6.16 7.73
CA GLY A 22 -3.97 6.25 9.10
C GLY A 22 -2.86 6.34 10.15
N ASN A 23 -3.24 6.19 11.42
CA ASN A 23 -2.34 6.34 12.56
C ASN A 23 -1.30 5.19 12.64
N PHE A 24 -0.29 5.37 13.50
CA PHE A 24 0.80 4.41 13.64
C PHE A 24 0.32 2.99 14.00
N ALA A 25 -0.65 2.87 14.91
CA ALA A 25 -1.21 1.58 15.33
C ALA A 25 -1.88 0.84 14.17
N HIS A 26 -2.68 1.55 13.36
CA HIS A 26 -3.34 0.98 12.18
C HIS A 26 -2.31 0.48 11.16
N ARG A 27 -1.30 1.29 10.84
CA ARG A 27 -0.24 0.89 9.90
C ARG A 27 0.59 -0.27 10.42
N ARG A 28 0.85 -0.35 11.73
CA ARG A 28 1.55 -1.48 12.35
C ARG A 28 0.79 -2.80 12.19
N ASN A 29 -0.54 -2.78 12.23
CA ASN A 29 -1.35 -3.97 11.92
C ASN A 29 -1.19 -4.37 10.45
N LEU A 30 -1.30 -3.41 9.53
CA LEU A 30 -1.12 -3.66 8.08
C LEU A 30 0.28 -4.22 7.76
N GLN A 31 1.32 -3.81 8.49
CA GLN A 31 2.67 -4.35 8.31
C GLN A 31 2.76 -5.86 8.57
N GLY A 32 1.88 -6.42 9.40
CA GLY A 32 1.78 -7.86 9.60
C GLY A 32 1.40 -8.57 8.30
N ASP A 33 0.32 -8.11 7.68
CA ASP A 33 -0.18 -8.66 6.40
C ASP A 33 0.82 -8.47 5.27
N LEU A 34 1.52 -7.32 5.24
CA LEU A 34 2.57 -7.03 4.26
C LEU A 34 3.74 -8.01 4.39
N ARG A 35 4.18 -8.32 5.61
CA ARG A 35 5.29 -9.27 5.84
C ARG A 35 4.94 -10.70 5.43
N MET A 36 3.68 -11.09 5.60
CA MET A 36 3.18 -12.39 5.14
C MET A 36 2.97 -12.44 3.62
N GLY A 37 3.08 -11.30 2.91
CA GLY A 37 2.83 -11.23 1.47
C GLY A 37 1.37 -11.41 1.09
N GLN A 38 0.42 -11.18 2.01
CA GLN A 38 -1.01 -11.33 1.75
C GLN A 38 -1.63 -10.11 1.04
N PHE A 39 -0.95 -9.57 0.04
CA PHE A 39 -1.41 -8.43 -0.73
C PHE A 39 -0.91 -8.51 -2.17
N GLN A 40 -1.64 -7.90 -3.10
CA GLN A 40 -1.25 -7.79 -4.51
C GLN A 40 -0.91 -6.35 -4.87
N VAL A 41 -1.63 -5.38 -4.30
CA VAL A 41 -1.40 -3.95 -4.57
C VAL A 41 -1.27 -3.20 -3.25
N LEU A 42 -0.19 -2.44 -3.09
CA LEU A 42 -0.02 -1.51 -1.98
C LEU A 42 -0.22 -0.08 -2.48
N LEU A 43 -1.22 0.61 -1.94
CA LEU A 43 -1.45 2.02 -2.21
C LEU A 43 -0.97 2.85 -1.02
N THR A 44 0.01 3.72 -1.25
CA THR A 44 0.68 4.51 -0.21
C THR A 44 1.07 5.88 -0.75
N THR A 45 1.49 6.80 0.12
CA THR A 45 1.99 8.14 -0.25
C THR A 45 3.48 8.26 0.07
N TYR A 46 4.12 9.28 -0.51
CA TYR A 46 5.54 9.58 -0.27
C TYR A 46 5.90 9.68 1.20
N GLU A 47 5.08 10.37 2.00
CA GLU A 47 5.33 10.52 3.43
C GLU A 47 5.46 9.19 4.16
N TYR A 48 4.61 8.21 3.82
CA TYR A 48 4.61 6.90 4.46
C TYR A 48 5.74 6.01 3.95
N ILE A 49 6.12 6.13 2.67
CA ILE A 49 7.32 5.45 2.14
C ILE A 49 8.57 5.90 2.90
N ILE A 50 8.69 7.20 3.20
CA ILE A 50 9.86 7.75 3.91
C ILE A 50 9.82 7.34 5.38
N LYS A 51 8.68 7.53 6.07
CA LYS A 51 8.53 7.22 7.51
C LYS A 51 8.72 5.74 7.81
N ASP A 52 8.12 4.86 7.01
CA ASP A 52 8.14 3.41 7.25
C ASP A 52 9.11 2.68 6.30
N ARG A 53 10.11 3.40 5.77
CA ARG A 53 11.16 2.87 4.87
C ARG A 53 11.78 1.57 5.35
N PRO A 54 12.19 1.38 6.62
CA PRO A 54 12.89 0.17 7.06
C PRO A 54 12.08 -1.12 6.91
N ILE A 55 10.76 -1.01 6.78
CA ILE A 55 9.84 -2.14 6.66
C ILE A 55 9.48 -2.33 5.19
N LEU A 56 9.08 -1.25 4.52
CA LEU A 56 8.66 -1.28 3.12
C LEU A 56 9.81 -1.61 2.16
N SER A 57 11.06 -1.29 2.53
CA SER A 57 12.24 -1.62 1.73
C SER A 57 12.63 -3.11 1.77
N LYS A 58 12.10 -3.88 2.74
CA LYS A 58 12.36 -5.32 2.85
C LYS A 58 11.49 -6.15 1.90
N LEU A 59 10.39 -5.58 1.42
CA LEU A 59 9.50 -6.21 0.46
C LEU A 59 10.16 -6.17 -0.92
N LYS A 60 10.15 -7.30 -1.64
CA LYS A 60 10.61 -7.36 -3.04
C LYS A 60 9.50 -6.82 -3.95
N TRP A 61 9.68 -5.58 -4.40
CA TRP A 61 8.77 -4.94 -5.35
C TRP A 61 9.09 -5.39 -6.78
N VAL A 62 8.07 -5.87 -7.50
CA VAL A 62 8.20 -6.25 -8.92
C VAL A 62 7.91 -5.06 -9.82
N HIS A 63 6.85 -4.31 -9.51
CA HIS A 63 6.43 -3.12 -10.23
C HIS A 63 6.14 -2.00 -9.25
N MET A 64 6.58 -0.79 -9.59
CA MET A 64 6.30 0.42 -8.83
C MET A 64 5.67 1.43 -9.79
N ILE A 65 4.46 1.87 -9.48
CA ILE A 65 3.78 2.95 -10.19
C ILE A 65 3.80 4.15 -9.27
N ILE A 66 4.30 5.27 -9.80
CA ILE A 66 4.43 6.51 -9.05
C ILE A 66 3.44 7.50 -9.66
N GLY A 67 2.46 7.90 -8.85
CA GLY A 67 1.47 8.91 -9.21
C GLY A 67 2.03 10.33 -9.13
N GLU A 68 1.36 11.22 -9.85
CA GLU A 68 1.82 12.56 -10.25
C GLU A 68 2.32 13.42 -9.08
N TRP A 69 3.51 14.00 -9.26
CA TRP A 69 3.93 15.20 -8.55
C TRP A 69 3.12 16.37 -9.11
N VAL A 70 2.16 16.86 -8.34
CA VAL A 70 1.64 18.22 -8.54
C VAL A 70 2.16 19.07 -7.40
#